data_AF-G7NNN7-F1
#
_entry.id   AF-G7NNN7-F1
#
_cell.length_a   1.000
_cell.length_b   1.000
_cell.length_c   1.000
_cell.angle_alpha   90.00
_cell.angle_beta   90.00
_cell.angle_gamma   90.00
#
_symmetry.space_group_name_H-M   'P 1'
#
loop_
_entity.id
_entity.type
_entity.pdbx_description
1 polymer ?
#
loop_
_entity_poly.entity_id
_entity_poly.type
_entity_poly.pdbx_seq_one_letter_code
_entity_poly.pdbx_strand_id
1 'polypeptide(L)'
;DGECVFPFHYKNGTYYDCIRSKSRHKWCSLNETYEGYWKYCSAEDFASCVFPFWYRRLIYWDCTDHGEAFGKKWCSLTKNFNKDRIWKYC
;
A
#
# COMPACT_ATOMS: atom_id res chain seq x y z
N ASP A 1 -16.39 5.77 13.15
CA ASP A 1 -15.58 5.75 11.92
C ASP A 1 -14.65 4.56 11.93
N GLY A 2 -14.58 3.81 10.84
CA GLY A 2 -13.66 2.67 10.71
C GLY A 2 -12.36 3.06 10.02
N GLU A 3 -11.33 2.22 10.21
CA GLU A 3 -10.02 2.38 9.57
C GLU A 3 -9.92 1.54 8.30
N CYS A 4 -9.08 1.99 7.37
CA CYS A 4 -8.78 1.20 6.18
C CYS A 4 -8.03 -0.09 6.57
N VAL A 5 -8.46 -1.22 6.02
CA VAL A 5 -7.76 -2.49 6.18
C VAL A 5 -6.90 -2.75 4.94
N PHE A 6 -5.60 -3.00 5.15
CA PHE A 6 -4.68 -3.36 4.08
C PHE A 6 -3.96 -4.68 4.40
N PRO A 7 -3.87 -5.62 3.44
CA PRO A 7 -4.57 -5.59 2.15
C PRO A 7 -6.10 -5.79 2.30
N PHE A 8 -6.86 -5.32 1.31
CA PHE A 8 -8.27 -5.68 1.17
C PHE A 8 -8.57 -6.27 -0.22
N HIS A 9 -9.52 -7.17 -0.28
CA HIS A 9 -10.01 -7.85 -1.45
C HIS A 9 -11.29 -7.18 -1.95
N TYR A 10 -11.26 -6.70 -3.19
CA TYR A 10 -12.41 -6.11 -3.85
C TYR A 10 -12.49 -6.58 -5.30
N LYS A 11 -13.63 -7.17 -5.66
CA LYS A 11 -13.81 -7.89 -6.94
C LYS A 11 -12.71 -8.96 -7.09
N ASN A 12 -12.00 -8.97 -8.21
CA ASN A 12 -10.93 -9.91 -8.50
C ASN A 12 -9.53 -9.31 -8.24
N GLY A 13 -9.44 -8.35 -7.31
CA GLY A 13 -8.22 -7.61 -7.00
C GLY A 13 -7.91 -7.60 -5.50
N THR A 14 -6.62 -7.54 -5.18
CA THR A 14 -6.11 -7.31 -3.81
C THR A 14 -5.39 -5.98 -3.78
N TYR A 15 -5.72 -5.15 -2.80
CA TYR A 15 -5.30 -3.75 -2.76
C TYR A 15 -4.62 -3.43 -1.43
N TYR A 16 -3.45 -2.81 -1.54
CA TYR A 16 -2.58 -2.49 -0.41
C TYR A 16 -2.54 -1.00 -0.10
N ASP A 17 -3.37 -0.21 -0.79
CA ASP A 17 -3.49 1.23 -0.60
C ASP A 17 -4.88 1.69 -1.07
N CYS A 18 -5.23 2.94 -0.80
CA CYS A 18 -6.43 3.58 -1.29
C CYS A 18 -6.49 3.57 -2.82
N ILE A 19 -7.59 3.05 -3.36
CA ILE A 19 -7.73 2.84 -4.81
C ILE A 19 -8.70 3.81 -5.47
N ARG A 20 -8.45 4.03 -6.76
CA ARG A 20 -9.37 4.76 -7.65
C ARG A 20 -10.13 3.76 -8.51
N SER A 21 -11.45 3.65 -8.30
CA SER A 21 -12.31 2.78 -9.10
C SER A 21 -13.02 3.57 -10.19
N LYS A 22 -14.04 4.36 -9.82
CA LYS A 22 -14.81 5.20 -10.76
C LYS A 22 -15.07 6.62 -10.26
N SER A 23 -14.77 6.89 -8.99
CA SER A 23 -14.92 8.21 -8.36
C SER A 23 -13.69 9.08 -8.61
N ARG A 24 -13.85 10.39 -8.44
CA ARG A 24 -12.72 11.34 -8.31
C ARG A 24 -11.94 11.08 -7.02
N HIS A 25 -12.60 10.59 -5.98
CA HIS A 25 -12.00 10.33 -4.68
C HIS A 25 -11.53 8.87 -4.57
N LYS A 26 -10.36 8.68 -3.96
CA LYS A 26 -9.84 7.35 -3.61
C LYS A 26 -10.59 6.82 -2.39
N TRP A 27 -10.68 5.51 -2.26
CA TRP A 27 -11.41 4.85 -1.19
C TRP A 27 -10.68 3.57 -0.75
N CYS A 28 -11.02 3.09 0.43
CA CYS A 28 -10.54 1.84 1.01
C CYS A 28 -11.69 1.04 1.62
N SER A 29 -11.53 -0.27 1.74
CA SER A 29 -12.44 -1.09 2.54
C SER A 29 -12.07 -1.05 4.02
N LEU A 30 -13.07 -1.19 4.88
CA LEU A 30 -12.89 -1.30 6.33
C LEU A 30 -12.75 -2.75 6.80
N ASN A 31 -12.86 -3.71 5.87
CA ASN A 31 -12.78 -5.15 6.10
C ASN A 31 -11.80 -5.76 5.09
N GLU A 32 -11.16 -6.88 5.44
CA GLU A 32 -10.22 -7.58 4.55
C GLU A 32 -10.93 -8.07 3.28
N THR A 33 -12.14 -8.59 3.37
CA THR A 33 -12.98 -8.89 2.21
C THR A 33 -14.09 -7.85 2.12
N TYR A 34 -14.26 -7.22 0.95
CA TYR A 34 -15.25 -6.16 0.78
C TYR A 34 -16.69 -6.66 0.99
N GLU A 35 -17.30 -6.23 2.09
CA GLU A 35 -18.68 -6.57 2.48
C GLU A 35 -19.64 -5.37 2.38
N GLY A 36 -19.20 -4.26 1.78
CA GLY A 36 -19.95 -3.01 1.71
C GLY A 36 -19.52 -1.94 2.71
N TYR A 37 -18.58 -2.26 3.61
CA TYR A 37 -17.94 -1.30 4.51
C TYR A 37 -16.74 -0.64 3.84
N TRP A 38 -16.86 0.66 3.57
CA TRP A 38 -15.83 1.47 2.92
C TRP A 38 -15.92 2.93 3.35
N LYS A 39 -14.85 3.68 3.11
CA LYS A 39 -14.84 5.14 3.22
C LYS A 39 -13.96 5.79 2.15
N TYR A 40 -14.18 7.08 1.91
CA TYR A 40 -13.22 7.87 1.15
C TYR A 40 -11.97 8.10 1.96
N CYS A 41 -10.81 7.99 1.30
CA CYS A 41 -9.54 8.19 1.96
C CYS A 41 -9.23 9.66 2.18
N SER A 42 -8.83 10.00 3.39
CA SER A 42 -8.09 11.22 3.72
C SER A 42 -6.57 11.00 3.53
N ALA A 43 -5.76 12.01 3.87
CA ALA A 43 -4.30 11.88 3.82
C ALA A 43 -3.75 10.80 4.77
N GLU A 44 -4.46 10.53 5.87
CA GLU A 44 -4.05 9.59 6.93
C GLU A 44 -4.40 8.13 6.58
N ASP A 45 -5.29 7.94 5.61
CA ASP A 45 -5.81 6.62 5.21
C ASP A 45 -4.93 5.90 4.18
N PHE A 46 -3.95 6.60 3.60
CA PHE A 46 -3.03 5.99 2.65
C PHE A 46 -2.11 5.01 3.36
N ALA A 47 -1.89 3.86 2.74
CA ALA A 47 -1.12 2.80 3.35
C ALA A 47 0.29 3.25 3.70
N SER A 48 0.69 3.04 4.95
CA SER A 48 2.04 3.33 5.42
C SER A 48 3.05 2.34 4.88
N CYS A 49 4.30 2.78 4.76
CA CYS A 49 5.42 1.90 4.48
C CYS A 49 5.52 0.82 5.56
N VAL A 50 5.78 -0.42 5.15
CA VAL A 50 6.05 -1.51 6.08
C VAL A 50 7.54 -1.56 6.35
N PHE A 51 7.91 -1.37 7.62
CA PHE A 51 9.30 -1.50 8.07
C PHE A 51 9.44 -2.60 9.13
N PRO A 52 10.52 -3.39 9.08
CA PRO A 52 11.47 -3.47 7.97
C PRO A 52 10.91 -4.24 6.77
N PHE A 53 11.38 -3.93 5.56
CA PHE A 53 11.06 -4.70 4.35
C PHE A 53 12.29 -5.30 3.66
N TRP A 54 12.09 -6.43 2.99
CA TRP A 54 13.14 -7.18 2.31
C TRP A 54 13.20 -6.88 0.81
N TYR A 55 14.37 -6.42 0.32
CA TYR A 55 14.63 -6.18 -1.10
C TYR A 55 16.05 -6.60 -1.50
N ARG A 56 16.19 -7.42 -2.55
CA ARG A 56 17.49 -7.89 -3.11
C ARG A 56 18.50 -8.36 -2.04
N ARG A 57 18.03 -9.18 -1.08
CA ARG A 57 18.80 -9.73 0.06
C ARG A 57 19.20 -8.71 1.14
N LEU A 58 18.72 -7.48 1.07
CA LEU A 58 18.90 -6.45 2.08
C LEU A 58 17.59 -6.18 2.85
N ILE A 59 17.74 -5.67 4.06
CA ILE A 59 16.64 -5.27 4.95
C ILE A 59 16.66 -3.74 5.05
N TYR A 60 15.54 -3.10 4.73
CA TYR A 60 15.38 -1.65 4.76
C TYR A 60 14.47 -1.22 5.92
N TRP A 61 14.92 -0.22 6.66
CA TRP A 61 14.22 0.39 7.80
C TRP A 61 13.69 1.80 7.50
N ASP A 62 14.01 2.32 6.33
CA ASP A 62 13.57 3.62 5.83
C ASP A 62 13.42 3.52 4.30
N CYS A 63 12.86 4.54 3.68
CA CYS A 63 12.77 4.67 2.24
C CYS A 63 14.15 4.63 1.58
N THR A 64 14.25 3.89 0.48
CA THR A 64 15.49 3.72 -0.27
C THR A 64 15.29 4.15 -1.72
N ASP A 65 16.35 4.64 -2.36
CA ASP A 65 16.42 4.88 -3.80
C ASP A 65 17.04 3.69 -4.55
N HIS A 66 17.35 2.59 -3.85
CA HIS A 66 18.06 1.47 -4.43
C HIS A 66 17.28 0.85 -5.60
N GLY A 67 17.88 0.88 -6.79
CA GLY A 67 17.29 0.35 -8.02
C GLY A 67 16.32 1.30 -8.71
N GLU A 68 16.20 2.55 -8.25
CA GLU A 68 15.46 3.63 -8.91
C GLU A 68 16.46 4.52 -9.68
N ALA A 69 16.11 4.92 -10.92
CA ALA A 69 17.05 5.55 -11.84
C ALA A 69 17.26 7.06 -11.63
N PHE A 70 16.31 7.72 -10.97
CA PHE A 70 16.23 9.17 -10.76
C PHE A 70 16.46 9.58 -9.29
N GLY A 71 16.88 8.65 -8.44
CA GLY A 71 17.13 8.89 -7.01
C GLY A 71 15.85 9.08 -6.18
N LYS A 72 14.67 8.73 -6.72
CA LYS A 72 13.42 8.83 -5.97
C LYS A 72 13.35 7.72 -4.92
N LYS A 73 13.13 8.13 -3.67
CA LYS A 73 12.99 7.20 -2.55
C LYS A 73 11.65 6.49 -2.61
N TRP A 74 11.66 5.21 -2.30
CA TRP A 74 10.49 4.36 -2.26
C TRP A 74 10.55 3.42 -1.05
N CYS A 75 9.39 2.88 -0.68
CA CYS A 75 9.26 1.90 0.38
C CYS A 75 8.30 0.79 -0.03
N SER A 76 8.43 -0.40 0.57
CA SER A 76 7.45 -1.46 0.36
C SER A 76 6.21 -1.27 1.24
N LEU A 77 5.05 -1.67 0.72
CA LEU A 77 3.81 -1.81 1.51
C LEU A 77 3.63 -3.23 2.07
N THR A 78 4.66 -4.06 1.96
CA THR A 78 4.67 -5.45 2.40
C THR A 78 6.00 -5.78 3.05
N LYS A 79 6.04 -6.81 3.90
CA LYS A 79 7.28 -7.24 4.54
C LYS A 79 8.29 -7.79 3.52
N ASN A 80 7.84 -8.42 2.44
CA ASN A 80 8.71 -9.06 1.45
C ASN A 80 8.47 -8.52 0.04
N PHE A 81 9.11 -7.38 -0.27
CA PHE A 81 9.04 -6.78 -1.59
C PHE A 81 9.48 -7.76 -2.69
N ASN A 82 10.47 -8.63 -2.44
CA ASN A 82 10.93 -9.57 -3.48
C ASN A 82 9.83 -10.53 -3.95
N LYS A 83 8.89 -10.87 -3.06
CA LYS A 83 7.73 -11.72 -3.39
C LYS A 83 6.58 -10.88 -3.95
N ASP A 84 6.20 -9.85 -3.22
CA ASP A 84 4.92 -9.16 -3.43
C ASP A 84 5.04 -8.03 -4.46
N ARG A 85 6.23 -7.40 -4.53
CA ARG A 85 6.55 -6.27 -5.41
C ARG A 85 5.58 -5.09 -5.28
N ILE A 86 5.03 -4.92 -4.08
CA ILE A 86 4.13 -3.81 -3.74
C ILE A 86 4.93 -2.72 -3.03
N TRP A 87 4.81 -1.49 -3.53
CA TRP A 87 5.58 -0.35 -3.07
C TRP A 87 4.89 0.96 -3.41
N LYS A 88 5.34 2.04 -2.78
CA LYS A 88 5.00 3.42 -3.13
C LYS A 88 6.24 4.31 -3.03
N TYR A 89 6.17 5.46 -3.69
CA TYR A 89 7.12 6.52 -3.42
C TYR A 89 6.92 7.07 -2.02
N CYS A 90 8.04 7.45 -1.43
CA CYS A 90 8.11 8.44 -0.38
C CYS A 90 8.30 9.80 -1.08
#